data_AF-A0A522HAU8-F1
#
_entry.id   AF-A0A522HAU8-F1
#
_cell.length_a   1.000
_cell.length_b   1.000
_cell.length_c   1.000
_cell.angle_alpha   90.00
_cell.angle_beta   90.00
_cell.angle_gamma   90.00
#
_symmetry.space_group_name_H-M   'P 1'
#
loop_
_entity.id
_entity.type
_entity.pdbx_description
1 polymer ?
#
loop_
_entity_poly.entity_id
_entity_poly.type
_entity_poly.pdbx_seq_one_letter_code
_entity_poly.pdbx_strand_id
1 'polypeptide(L)'
;LELIYEHRNYFASFGLLLAVVPLLAVPSTASLALPRHVLLGALLLCWTALTALTAYAWGNPLRLAQDLAARAPDSPRAQYELGRTYIIYSHYDPASPFTKLAYAPLEKAGALPESSILPEQALIFMNSRMHVPLKDAWWDSLIAKLKARKPGVQDESSLGALTQCDREHRCDLPKQRMVQAYLAALSHPDPSARLLAMYGDYAWNVLDDHTLGERMTADAVKGAPNEPAYRITLVRMLAAQGRHDEARQQIVALEALNLGGRLDSSIAGLRALLPRR
;
A
#
# COMPACT_ATOMS: atom_id res chain seq x y z
N LEU A 1 -4.17 -6.16 -4.96
CA LEU A 1 -4.88 -6.07 -6.26
C LEU A 1 -6.08 -5.14 -6.04
N GLU A 2 -5.93 -3.85 -6.31
CA GLU A 2 -7.00 -2.88 -6.12
C GLU A 2 -7.60 -2.51 -7.49
N LEU A 3 -8.38 -3.44 -8.04
CA LEU A 3 -9.23 -3.21 -9.19
C LEU A 3 -10.33 -2.21 -8.78
N ILE A 4 -10.10 -0.93 -9.07
CA ILE A 4 -11.07 0.01 -9.64
C ILE A 4 -12.47 -0.03 -9.00
N TYR A 5 -12.72 0.99 -8.18
CA TYR A 5 -13.91 1.25 -7.35
C TYR A 5 -15.28 1.12 -8.03
N GLU A 6 -15.37 1.16 -9.35
CA GLU A 6 -16.66 1.19 -10.06
C GLU A 6 -17.05 -0.14 -10.73
N HIS A 7 -16.23 -1.19 -10.68
CA HIS A 7 -16.53 -2.46 -11.36
C HIS A 7 -17.86 -3.12 -10.93
N ARG A 8 -18.46 -2.71 -9.80
CA ARG A 8 -19.66 -3.36 -9.26
C ARG A 8 -20.99 -2.85 -9.81
N ASN A 9 -21.05 -1.67 -10.45
CA ASN A 9 -22.34 -1.09 -10.90
C ASN A 9 -22.55 -1.01 -12.42
N TYR A 10 -21.52 -1.16 -13.25
CA TYR A 10 -21.69 -1.03 -14.70
C TYR A 10 -22.60 -2.11 -15.30
N PHE A 11 -22.53 -3.33 -14.79
CA PHE A 11 -23.39 -4.44 -15.24
C PHE A 11 -24.87 -4.21 -14.88
N ALA A 12 -25.15 -3.65 -13.70
CA ALA A 12 -26.51 -3.32 -13.27
C ALA A 12 -27.12 -2.18 -14.11
N SER A 13 -26.33 -1.15 -14.46
CA SER A 13 -26.79 -0.08 -15.34
C SER A 13 -27.15 -0.57 -16.74
N PHE A 14 -26.45 -1.59 -17.25
CA PHE A 14 -26.77 -2.19 -18.54
C PHE A 14 -28.11 -2.95 -18.51
N GLY A 15 -28.40 -3.67 -17.42
CA GLY A 15 -29.71 -4.30 -17.22
C GLY A 15 -30.87 -3.31 -17.21
N LEU A 16 -30.68 -2.13 -16.60
CA LEU A 16 -31.68 -1.06 -16.62
C LEU A 16 -31.93 -0.53 -18.04
N LEU A 17 -30.88 -0.33 -18.83
CA LEU A 17 -31.00 0.07 -20.24
C LEU A 17 -31.82 -0.95 -21.04
N LEU A 18 -31.50 -2.24 -20.88
CA LEU A 18 -32.20 -3.32 -21.57
C LEU A 18 -33.68 -3.42 -21.20
N ALA A 19 -34.07 -3.05 -19.96
CA ALA A 19 -35.46 -3.05 -19.53
C ALA A 19 -36.21 -1.79 -20.00
N VAL A 20 -35.59 -0.60 -19.90
CA VAL A 20 -36.26 0.69 -20.12
C VAL A 20 -36.39 1.04 -21.61
N VAL A 21 -35.38 0.74 -22.43
CA VAL A 21 -35.39 1.10 -23.85
C VAL A 21 -36.56 0.45 -24.60
N PRO A 22 -36.83 -0.86 -24.49
CA PRO A 22 -37.97 -1.48 -25.18
C PRO A 22 -39.33 -0.97 -24.70
N LEU A 23 -39.45 -0.58 -23.42
CA LEU A 23 -40.70 -0.03 -22.87
C LEU A 23 -41.05 1.35 -23.44
N LEU A 24 -40.04 2.14 -23.81
CA LEU A 24 -40.22 3.50 -24.31
C LEU A 24 -40.13 3.59 -25.84
N ALA A 25 -39.44 2.67 -26.50
CA ALA A 25 -39.31 2.58 -27.95
C ALA A 25 -40.57 1.93 -28.59
N VAL A 26 -41.73 2.57 -28.42
CA VAL A 26 -43.01 2.09 -28.97
C VAL A 26 -43.26 2.60 -30.40
N PRO A 27 -44.13 1.94 -31.19
CA PRO A 27 -44.54 2.45 -32.50
C PRO A 27 -45.19 3.84 -32.40
N SER A 28 -45.06 4.66 -33.43
CA SER A 28 -45.64 6.02 -33.49
C SER A 28 -47.17 6.04 -33.40
N THR A 29 -47.83 4.91 -33.64
CA THR A 29 -49.27 4.70 -33.53
C THR A 29 -49.74 4.36 -32.11
N ALA A 30 -48.83 4.14 -31.17
CA ALA A 30 -49.16 3.80 -29.79
C ALA A 30 -49.67 5.01 -28.99
N SER A 31 -50.55 4.76 -28.02
CA SER A 31 -50.96 5.79 -27.05
C SER A 31 -49.74 6.34 -26.31
N LEU A 32 -49.68 7.67 -26.17
CA LEU A 32 -48.58 8.38 -25.51
C LEU A 32 -47.20 8.19 -26.18
N ALA A 33 -47.12 7.94 -27.50
CA ALA A 33 -45.85 7.75 -28.21
C ALA A 33 -44.90 8.96 -28.07
N LEU A 34 -45.39 10.20 -28.28
CA LEU A 34 -44.57 11.41 -28.18
C LEU A 34 -43.90 11.59 -26.80
N PRO A 35 -44.62 11.58 -25.66
CA PRO A 35 -43.97 11.72 -24.35
C PRO A 35 -43.03 10.55 -24.02
N ARG A 36 -43.30 9.33 -24.51
CA ARG A 36 -42.38 8.19 -24.36
C ARG A 36 -41.07 8.38 -25.13
N HIS A 37 -41.13 8.88 -26.37
CA HIS A 37 -39.95 9.21 -27.15
C HIS A 37 -39.16 10.38 -26.56
N VAL A 38 -39.84 11.41 -26.04
CA VAL A 38 -39.19 12.52 -25.33
C VAL A 38 -38.46 12.01 -24.08
N LEU A 39 -39.11 11.15 -23.28
CA LEU A 39 -38.48 10.53 -22.12
C LEU A 39 -37.27 9.67 -22.52
N LEU A 40 -37.41 8.85 -23.57
CA LEU A 40 -36.30 8.04 -24.08
C LEU A 40 -35.13 8.91 -24.54
N GLY A 41 -35.40 9.98 -25.30
CA GLY A 41 -34.38 10.91 -25.75
C GLY A 41 -33.67 11.62 -24.58
N ALA A 42 -34.42 12.04 -23.57
CA ALA A 42 -33.86 12.65 -22.36
C ALA A 42 -32.99 11.66 -21.55
N LEU A 43 -33.42 10.41 -21.42
CA LEU A 43 -32.65 9.36 -20.75
C LEU A 43 -31.35 9.04 -21.52
N LEU A 44 -31.42 8.92 -22.84
CA LEU A 44 -30.25 8.71 -23.70
C LEU A 44 -29.26 9.87 -23.56
N LEU A 45 -29.73 11.11 -23.63
CA LEU A 45 -28.89 12.30 -23.41
C LEU A 45 -28.22 12.25 -22.03
N CYS A 46 -28.98 11.93 -20.97
CA CYS A 46 -28.47 11.82 -19.61
C CYS A 46 -27.39 10.73 -19.50
N TRP A 47 -27.63 9.53 -20.04
CA TRP A 47 -26.64 8.44 -20.02
C TRP A 47 -25.40 8.76 -20.85
N THR A 48 -25.54 9.40 -22.01
CA THR A 48 -24.41 9.86 -22.81
C THR A 48 -23.59 10.90 -22.07
N ALA A 49 -24.24 11.87 -21.40
CA ALA A 49 -23.56 12.88 -20.61
C ALA A 49 -22.81 12.27 -19.41
N LEU A 50 -23.45 11.38 -18.65
CA LEU A 50 -22.82 10.63 -17.55
C LEU A 50 -21.61 9.85 -18.04
N THR A 51 -21.75 9.12 -19.16
CA THR A 51 -20.66 8.34 -19.75
C THR A 51 -19.51 9.24 -20.18
N ALA A 52 -19.80 10.38 -20.81
CA ALA A 52 -18.78 11.34 -21.24
C ALA A 52 -18.03 11.97 -20.05
N LEU A 53 -18.75 12.36 -18.99
CA LEU A 53 -18.15 12.90 -17.76
C LEU A 53 -17.26 11.87 -17.07
N THR A 54 -17.74 10.64 -16.94
CA THR A 54 -16.96 9.53 -16.37
C THR A 54 -15.73 9.27 -17.23
N ALA A 55 -15.87 9.12 -18.55
CA ALA A 55 -14.72 8.92 -19.44
C ALA A 55 -13.68 10.06 -19.34
N TYR A 56 -14.13 11.31 -19.20
CA TYR A 56 -13.25 12.45 -18.98
C TYR A 56 -12.48 12.37 -17.66
N ALA A 57 -13.14 12.03 -16.55
CA ALA A 57 -12.49 11.84 -15.25
C ALA A 57 -11.44 10.72 -15.32
N TRP A 58 -11.81 9.58 -15.90
CA TRP A 58 -10.94 8.41 -16.08
C TRP A 58 -9.76 8.63 -17.03
N GLY A 59 -9.86 9.59 -17.95
CA GLY A 59 -8.81 9.89 -18.93
C GLY A 59 -7.54 10.53 -18.36
N ASN A 60 -7.51 10.90 -17.07
CA ASN A 60 -6.31 11.43 -16.42
C ASN A 60 -6.26 11.02 -14.94
N PRO A 61 -5.15 10.45 -14.43
CA PRO A 61 -5.05 9.99 -13.05
C PRO A 61 -5.37 11.06 -12.00
N LEU A 62 -4.92 12.30 -12.22
CA LEU A 62 -5.20 13.41 -11.32
C LEU A 62 -6.68 13.80 -11.33
N ARG A 63 -7.32 13.87 -12.50
CA ARG A 63 -8.76 14.16 -12.59
C ARG A 63 -9.59 13.09 -11.91
N LEU A 64 -9.23 11.82 -12.11
CA LEU A 64 -9.91 10.70 -11.46
C LEU A 64 -9.78 10.79 -9.94
N ALA A 65 -8.59 11.04 -9.41
CA ALA A 65 -8.38 11.15 -7.97
C ALA A 65 -9.14 12.34 -7.36
N GLN A 66 -9.19 13.49 -8.05
CA GLN A 66 -9.96 14.66 -7.62
C GLN A 66 -11.47 14.37 -7.60
N ASP A 67 -12.02 13.76 -8.65
CA ASP A 67 -13.44 13.40 -8.73
C ASP A 67 -13.84 12.40 -7.63
N LEU A 68 -13.02 11.37 -7.40
CA LEU A 68 -13.27 10.39 -6.33
C LEU A 68 -13.22 11.01 -4.93
N ALA A 69 -12.23 11.86 -4.66
CA ALA A 69 -12.10 12.55 -3.38
C ALA A 69 -13.23 13.58 -3.14
N ALA A 70 -13.72 14.21 -4.20
CA ALA A 70 -14.85 15.14 -4.14
C ALA A 70 -16.18 14.41 -3.88
N ARG A 71 -16.39 13.24 -4.52
CA ARG A 71 -17.60 12.42 -4.34
C ARG A 71 -17.64 11.70 -3.00
N ALA A 72 -16.49 11.30 -2.47
CA ALA A 72 -16.36 10.59 -1.20
C ALA A 72 -15.43 11.36 -0.23
N PRO A 73 -15.86 12.53 0.27
CA PRO A 73 -15.01 13.38 1.10
C PRO A 73 -14.57 12.71 2.41
N ASP A 74 -15.36 11.77 2.92
CA ASP A 74 -15.13 11.07 4.18
C ASP A 74 -14.52 9.67 3.99
N SER A 75 -14.07 9.35 2.78
CA SER A 75 -13.35 8.10 2.49
C SER A 75 -11.84 8.32 2.71
N PRO A 76 -11.21 7.67 3.72
CA PRO A 76 -9.76 7.79 3.95
C PRO A 76 -8.97 7.42 2.70
N ARG A 77 -9.42 6.39 1.98
CA ARG A 77 -8.75 5.87 0.79
C ARG A 77 -8.86 6.83 -0.40
N ALA A 78 -10.02 7.46 -0.62
CA ALA A 78 -10.18 8.44 -1.70
C ALA A 78 -9.31 9.69 -1.46
N GLN A 79 -9.30 10.18 -0.21
CA GLN A 79 -8.43 11.29 0.17
C GLN A 79 -6.95 10.92 0.06
N TYR A 80 -6.56 9.72 0.51
CA TYR A 80 -5.20 9.23 0.36
C TYR A 80 -4.76 9.16 -1.11
N GLU A 81 -5.59 8.61 -2.01
CA GLU A 81 -5.23 8.51 -3.44
C GLU A 81 -5.06 9.88 -4.09
N LEU A 82 -5.86 10.89 -3.71
CA LEU A 82 -5.63 12.27 -4.15
C LEU A 82 -4.28 12.80 -3.67
N GLY A 83 -3.98 12.64 -2.39
CA GLY A 83 -2.68 13.04 -1.81
C GLY A 83 -1.49 12.35 -2.47
N ARG A 84 -1.58 11.03 -2.64
CA ARG A 84 -0.57 10.21 -3.33
C ARG A 84 -0.37 10.64 -4.78
N THR A 85 -1.45 10.98 -5.48
CA THR A 85 -1.37 11.46 -6.88
C THR A 85 -0.63 12.79 -6.94
N TYR A 86 -0.87 13.70 -5.99
CA TYR A 86 -0.09 14.93 -5.88
C TYR A 86 1.39 14.69 -5.58
N ILE A 87 1.74 13.74 -4.72
CA ILE A 87 3.15 13.34 -4.48
C ILE A 87 3.80 12.86 -5.77
N ILE A 88 3.11 12.03 -6.56
CA ILE A 88 3.66 11.51 -7.83
C ILE A 88 3.89 12.65 -8.82
N TYR A 89 2.91 13.55 -8.98
CA TYR A 89 3.00 14.71 -9.87
C TYR A 89 4.01 15.75 -9.40
N SER A 90 4.32 15.79 -8.11
CA SER A 90 5.36 16.67 -7.59
C SER A 90 6.77 16.18 -7.86
N HIS A 91 6.95 14.91 -8.24
CA HIS A 91 8.26 14.28 -8.41
C HIS A 91 9.18 14.40 -7.17
N TYR A 92 8.60 14.54 -5.97
CA TYR A 92 9.33 14.85 -4.74
C TYR A 92 10.16 16.14 -4.86
N ASP A 93 9.65 17.15 -5.56
CA ASP A 93 10.22 18.48 -5.63
C ASP A 93 9.53 19.42 -4.61
N PRO A 94 10.25 19.98 -3.62
CA PRO A 94 9.70 20.95 -2.67
C PRO A 94 9.11 22.20 -3.33
N ALA A 95 9.60 22.60 -4.51
CA ALA A 95 9.14 23.79 -5.24
C ALA A 95 7.87 23.52 -6.07
N SER A 96 7.50 22.25 -6.28
CA SER A 96 6.33 21.91 -7.07
C SER A 96 5.03 22.35 -6.38
N PRO A 97 4.07 22.96 -7.11
CA PRO A 97 2.78 23.31 -6.54
C PRO A 97 2.02 22.09 -6.02
N PHE A 98 2.25 20.91 -6.61
CA PHE A 98 1.62 19.66 -6.19
C PHE A 98 2.09 19.19 -4.80
N THR A 99 3.33 19.52 -4.39
CA THR A 99 3.82 19.20 -3.04
C THR A 99 2.95 19.87 -1.98
N LYS A 100 2.57 21.15 -2.18
CA LYS A 100 1.67 21.85 -1.26
C LYS A 100 0.26 21.25 -1.27
N LEU A 101 -0.22 20.81 -2.43
CA LEU A 101 -1.56 20.22 -2.58
C LEU A 101 -1.68 18.83 -1.95
N ALA A 102 -0.57 18.10 -1.75
CA ALA A 102 -0.59 16.76 -1.14
C ALA A 102 -0.98 16.77 0.35
N TYR A 103 -0.64 17.83 1.11
CA TYR A 103 -0.82 17.85 2.56
C TYR A 103 -2.28 17.75 2.99
N ALA A 104 -3.15 18.62 2.50
CA ALA A 104 -4.55 18.68 2.93
C ALA A 104 -5.32 17.35 2.77
N PRO A 105 -5.28 16.65 1.61
CA PRO A 105 -5.96 15.37 1.48
C PRO A 105 -5.32 14.27 2.33
N LEU A 106 -3.99 14.24 2.51
CA LEU A 106 -3.34 13.25 3.38
C LEU A 106 -3.64 13.47 4.87
N GLU A 107 -3.61 14.71 5.34
CA GLU A 107 -3.96 15.06 6.72
C GLU A 107 -5.44 14.76 6.99
N LYS A 108 -6.33 15.06 6.04
CA LYS A 108 -7.74 14.68 6.11
C LYS A 108 -7.92 13.16 6.15
N ALA A 109 -7.23 12.43 5.26
CA ALA A 109 -7.26 10.97 5.24
C ALA A 109 -6.80 10.40 6.58
N GLY A 110 -5.73 10.93 7.18
CA GLY A 110 -5.20 10.50 8.47
C GLY A 110 -6.18 10.72 9.63
N ALA A 111 -6.94 11.82 9.61
CA ALA A 111 -7.88 12.17 10.68
C ALA A 111 -9.18 11.34 10.73
N LEU A 112 -9.49 10.57 9.68
CA LEU A 112 -10.71 9.78 9.62
C LEU A 112 -10.62 8.47 10.46
N PRO A 113 -11.69 8.01 11.13
CA PRO A 113 -11.64 6.90 12.11
C PRO A 113 -11.12 5.56 11.58
N GLU A 114 -11.50 5.22 10.35
CA GLU A 114 -11.12 3.95 9.68
C GLU A 114 -9.80 4.06 8.91
N SER A 115 -9.07 5.15 9.12
CA SER A 115 -7.78 5.36 8.47
C SER A 115 -6.70 4.48 9.09
N SER A 116 -5.97 3.78 8.22
CA SER A 116 -4.72 3.11 8.58
C SER A 116 -3.60 4.16 8.82
N ILE A 117 -2.38 3.73 9.12
CA ILE A 117 -1.22 4.65 9.20
C ILE A 117 -0.72 5.16 7.85
N LEU A 118 -1.29 4.68 6.74
CA LEU A 118 -0.80 4.96 5.39
C LEU A 118 -0.73 6.47 5.07
N PRO A 119 -1.69 7.32 5.45
CA PRO A 119 -1.58 8.76 5.19
C PRO A 119 -0.46 9.43 5.98
N GLU A 120 -0.30 9.11 7.27
CA GLU A 120 0.82 9.60 8.08
C GLU A 120 2.16 9.12 7.51
N GLN A 121 2.24 7.85 7.09
CA GLN A 121 3.42 7.30 6.46
C GLN A 121 3.77 8.06 5.17
N ALA A 122 2.79 8.38 4.32
CA ALA A 122 3.04 9.13 3.10
C ALA A 122 3.53 10.56 3.38
N LEU A 123 2.97 11.24 4.40
CA LEU A 123 3.44 12.56 4.85
C LEU A 123 4.88 12.50 5.35
N ILE A 124 5.20 11.51 6.19
CA ILE A 124 6.56 11.30 6.71
C ILE A 124 7.53 10.98 5.57
N PHE A 125 7.16 10.04 4.71
CA PHE A 125 7.99 9.57 3.60
C PHE A 125 8.27 10.69 2.59
N MET A 126 7.24 11.42 2.16
CA MET A 126 7.42 12.48 1.17
C MET A 126 8.31 13.60 1.72
N ASN A 127 8.11 14.00 2.98
CA ASN A 127 8.89 15.08 3.58
C ASN A 127 10.33 14.67 3.84
N SER A 128 10.52 13.47 4.36
CA SER A 128 11.86 12.92 4.61
C SER A 128 12.66 12.76 3.32
N ARG A 129 12.01 12.30 2.22
CA ARG A 129 12.64 12.19 0.90
C ARG A 129 12.98 13.53 0.25
N MET A 130 12.24 14.57 0.61
CA MET A 130 12.47 15.95 0.18
C MET A 130 13.43 16.71 1.11
N HIS A 131 13.92 16.07 2.18
CA HIS A 131 14.73 16.69 3.24
C HIS A 131 14.08 17.95 3.84
N VAL A 132 12.75 17.94 3.97
CA VAL A 132 11.98 19.01 4.61
C VAL A 132 11.48 18.57 6.00
N PRO A 133 11.17 19.53 6.90
CA PRO A 133 10.79 19.20 8.27
C PRO A 133 9.61 18.23 8.39
N LEU A 134 9.71 17.33 9.37
CA LEU A 134 8.65 16.40 9.77
C LEU A 134 7.84 16.98 10.93
N LYS A 135 6.51 16.89 10.88
CA LYS A 135 5.67 17.28 12.02
C LYS A 135 5.59 16.13 13.03
N ASP A 136 5.78 16.44 14.32
CA ASP A 136 5.61 15.45 15.40
C ASP A 136 4.22 14.82 15.41
N ALA A 137 3.19 15.59 15.09
CA ALA A 137 1.80 15.12 15.05
C ALA A 137 1.58 13.93 14.11
N TRP A 138 2.35 13.81 13.01
CA TRP A 138 2.23 12.66 12.10
C TRP A 138 2.78 11.39 12.74
N TRP A 139 3.90 11.49 13.44
CA TRP A 139 4.46 10.37 14.21
C TRP A 139 3.56 9.99 15.38
N ASP A 140 3.06 10.97 16.11
CA ASP A 140 2.18 10.73 17.26
C ASP A 140 0.87 10.03 16.83
N SER A 141 0.25 10.48 15.73
CA SER A 141 -0.92 9.81 15.15
C SER A 141 -0.62 8.40 14.67
N LEU A 142 0.47 8.21 13.92
CA LEU A 142 0.91 6.90 13.41
C LEU A 142 1.12 5.90 14.56
N ILE A 143 1.85 6.32 15.60
CA ILE A 143 2.14 5.48 16.77
C ILE A 143 0.85 5.19 17.56
N ALA A 144 -0.02 6.19 17.74
CA ALA A 144 -1.30 6.00 18.43
C ALA A 144 -2.19 4.97 17.70
N LYS A 145 -2.28 5.03 16.37
CA LYS A 145 -3.02 4.05 15.56
C LYS A 145 -2.45 2.64 15.67
N LEU A 146 -1.12 2.50 15.62
CA LEU A 146 -0.45 1.21 15.80
C LEU A 146 -0.67 0.62 17.19
N LYS A 147 -0.75 1.45 18.24
CA LYS A 147 -1.11 0.98 19.59
C LYS A 147 -2.57 0.59 19.71
N ALA A 148 -3.47 1.34 19.06
CA ALA A 148 -4.91 1.17 19.21
C ALA A 148 -5.46 -0.09 18.53
N ARG A 149 -4.89 -0.50 17.40
CA ARG A 149 -5.37 -1.65 16.61
C ARG A 149 -4.21 -2.52 16.14
N LYS A 150 -4.46 -3.84 16.05
CA LYS A 150 -3.50 -4.78 15.49
C LYS A 150 -3.16 -4.36 14.04
N PRO A 151 -1.87 -4.22 13.68
CA PRO A 151 -1.46 -3.80 12.35
C PRO A 151 -2.00 -4.74 11.27
N GLY A 152 -2.60 -4.17 10.23
CA GLY A 152 -2.97 -4.89 9.02
C GLY A 152 -1.83 -4.91 7.98
N VAL A 153 -2.08 -5.57 6.84
CA VAL A 153 -1.13 -5.62 5.72
C VAL A 153 -0.72 -4.23 5.23
N GLN A 154 -1.64 -3.26 5.26
CA GLN A 154 -1.37 -1.89 4.85
C GLN A 154 -0.44 -1.15 5.82
N ASP A 155 -0.61 -1.38 7.13
CA ASP A 155 0.23 -0.75 8.16
C ASP A 155 1.64 -1.36 8.15
N GLU A 156 1.75 -2.68 8.02
CA GLU A 156 3.02 -3.37 7.86
C GLU A 156 3.76 -2.88 6.60
N SER A 157 3.06 -2.80 5.45
CA SER A 157 3.65 -2.28 4.21
C SER A 157 4.12 -0.83 4.35
N SER A 158 3.41 -0.02 5.13
CA SER A 158 3.78 1.36 5.43
C SER A 158 5.08 1.43 6.23
N LEU A 159 5.22 0.64 7.30
CA LEU A 159 6.46 0.55 8.08
C LEU A 159 7.63 0.05 7.22
N GLY A 160 7.40 -0.99 6.41
CA GLY A 160 8.41 -1.52 5.49
C GLY A 160 8.90 -0.48 4.46
N ALA A 161 8.00 0.36 3.93
CA ALA A 161 8.37 1.41 2.99
C ALA A 161 9.24 2.52 3.63
N LEU A 162 8.97 2.87 4.91
CA LEU A 162 9.82 3.78 5.67
C LEU A 162 11.22 3.20 5.90
N THR A 163 11.29 1.94 6.36
CA THR A 163 12.54 1.22 6.57
C THR A 163 13.35 1.11 5.28
N GLN A 164 12.71 0.78 4.16
CA GLN A 164 13.40 0.72 2.88
C GLN A 164 13.98 2.08 2.48
N CYS A 165 13.25 3.17 2.69
CA CYS A 165 13.74 4.51 2.34
C CYS A 165 14.97 4.91 3.17
N ASP A 166 14.94 4.63 4.47
CA ASP A 166 16.04 4.89 5.41
C ASP A 166 17.28 4.03 5.05
N ARG A 167 17.07 2.73 4.83
CA ARG A 167 18.11 1.78 4.42
C ARG A 167 18.77 2.17 3.08
N GLU A 168 17.99 2.69 2.14
CA GLU A 168 18.51 3.18 0.84
C GLU A 168 19.16 4.57 0.95
N HIS A 169 19.25 5.16 2.14
CA HIS A 169 19.75 6.52 2.39
C HIS A 169 19.03 7.60 1.58
N ARG A 170 17.72 7.37 1.34
CA ARG A 170 16.85 8.27 0.58
C ARG A 170 15.90 9.07 1.46
N CYS A 171 15.87 8.79 2.76
CA CYS A 171 15.04 9.44 3.75
C CYS A 171 15.84 9.63 5.04
N ASP A 172 15.82 10.83 5.61
CA ASP A 172 16.30 11.08 6.97
C ASP A 172 15.15 10.85 7.97
N LEU A 173 15.10 9.66 8.59
CA LEU A 173 14.05 9.30 9.56
C LEU A 173 14.62 9.30 10.99
N PRO A 174 13.90 9.87 11.98
CA PRO A 174 14.34 9.80 13.37
C PRO A 174 14.28 8.35 13.89
N LYS A 175 15.45 7.75 14.16
CA LYS A 175 15.56 6.35 14.64
C LYS A 175 14.66 6.05 15.83
N GLN A 176 14.60 6.97 16.80
CA GLN A 176 13.76 6.81 17.99
C GLN A 176 12.27 6.69 17.63
N ARG A 177 11.78 7.49 16.67
CA ARG A 177 10.37 7.44 16.23
C ARG A 177 10.06 6.16 15.47
N MET A 178 10.97 5.69 14.63
CA MET A 178 10.86 4.40 13.94
C MET A 178 10.80 3.22 14.93
N VAL A 179 11.68 3.20 15.92
CA VAL A 179 11.65 2.18 16.99
C VAL A 179 10.31 2.24 17.75
N GLN A 180 9.84 3.43 18.13
CA GLN A 180 8.53 3.58 18.78
C GLN A 180 7.38 3.03 17.94
N ALA A 181 7.39 3.27 16.62
CA ALA A 181 6.38 2.76 15.71
C ALA A 181 6.41 1.23 15.63
N TYR A 182 7.60 0.62 15.46
CA TYR A 182 7.72 -0.85 15.45
C TYR A 182 7.32 -1.48 16.78
N LEU A 183 7.73 -0.91 17.92
CA LEU A 183 7.34 -1.43 19.23
C LEU A 183 5.84 -1.29 19.49
N ALA A 184 5.21 -0.20 19.02
CA ALA A 184 3.76 -0.06 19.06
C ALA A 184 3.07 -1.16 18.24
N ALA A 185 3.54 -1.41 17.02
CA ALA A 185 3.01 -2.46 16.15
C ALA A 185 3.18 -3.86 16.76
N LEU A 186 4.33 -4.13 17.39
CA LEU A 186 4.67 -5.40 18.01
C LEU A 186 4.05 -5.62 19.40
N SER A 187 3.46 -4.59 20.01
CA SER A 187 2.86 -4.70 21.35
C SER A 187 1.57 -5.54 21.40
N HIS A 188 1.01 -5.88 20.24
CA HIS A 188 -0.18 -6.71 20.14
C HIS A 188 0.16 -8.21 20.25
N PRO A 189 -0.75 -9.05 20.78
CA PRO A 189 -0.59 -10.49 20.77
C PRO A 189 -0.41 -11.05 19.36
N ASP A 190 0.47 -12.05 19.25
CA ASP A 190 0.77 -12.79 18.03
C ASP A 190 1.12 -11.87 16.84
N PRO A 191 2.25 -11.14 16.90
CA PRO A 191 2.70 -10.31 15.78
C PRO A 191 2.92 -11.18 14.55
N SER A 192 2.59 -10.64 13.37
CA SER A 192 2.75 -11.41 12.13
C SER A 192 4.23 -11.67 11.83
N ALA A 193 4.52 -12.80 11.17
CA ALA A 193 5.86 -13.09 10.69
C ALA A 193 6.41 -11.98 9.77
N ARG A 194 5.51 -11.31 9.02
CA ARG A 194 5.87 -10.20 8.14
C ARG A 194 6.33 -8.98 8.92
N LEU A 195 5.62 -8.61 9.99
CA LEU A 195 6.01 -7.50 10.86
C LEU A 195 7.35 -7.79 11.55
N LEU A 196 7.56 -9.02 12.04
CA LEU A 196 8.83 -9.46 12.62
C LEU A 196 9.98 -9.34 11.62
N ALA A 197 9.78 -9.83 10.38
CA ALA A 197 10.79 -9.73 9.33
C ALA A 197 11.12 -8.27 8.99
N MET A 198 10.13 -7.38 8.93
CA MET A 198 10.34 -5.95 8.67
C MET A 198 11.11 -5.27 9.80
N TYR A 199 10.81 -5.60 11.06
CA TYR A 199 11.58 -5.05 12.17
C TYR A 199 13.00 -5.63 12.22
N GLY A 200 13.16 -6.91 11.85
CA GLY A 200 14.48 -7.54 11.69
C GLY A 200 15.34 -6.84 10.64
N ASP A 201 14.75 -6.49 9.49
CA ASP A 201 15.41 -5.71 8.43
C ASP A 201 15.83 -4.30 8.92
N TYR A 202 14.95 -3.62 9.66
CA TYR A 202 15.25 -2.31 10.24
C TYR A 202 16.37 -2.38 11.29
N ALA A 203 16.28 -3.34 12.23
CA ALA A 203 17.27 -3.52 13.28
C ALA A 203 18.65 -3.85 12.71
N TRP A 204 18.71 -4.73 11.71
CA TRP A 204 19.95 -5.10 11.06
C TRP A 204 20.57 -3.94 10.27
N ASN A 205 19.81 -3.32 9.36
CA ASN A 205 20.41 -2.41 8.38
C ASN A 205 20.46 -0.95 8.82
N VAL A 206 19.59 -0.52 9.75
CA VAL A 206 19.48 0.90 10.14
C VAL A 206 19.98 1.13 11.57
N LEU A 207 19.66 0.22 12.49
CA LEU A 207 20.11 0.32 13.88
C LEU A 207 21.51 -0.26 14.10
N ASP A 208 22.03 -1.05 13.15
CA ASP A 208 23.27 -1.83 13.31
C ASP A 208 23.20 -2.82 14.49
N ASP A 209 21.98 -3.21 14.90
CA ASP A 209 21.74 -4.22 15.92
C ASP A 209 21.54 -5.58 15.24
N HIS A 210 22.65 -6.19 14.85
CA HIS A 210 22.67 -7.50 14.17
C HIS A 210 22.05 -8.62 15.02
N THR A 211 22.17 -8.53 16.35
CA THR A 211 21.62 -9.55 17.26
C THR A 211 20.09 -9.49 17.28
N LEU A 212 19.52 -8.28 17.36
CA LEU A 212 18.08 -8.09 17.27
C LEU A 212 17.56 -8.42 15.87
N GLY A 213 18.25 -7.96 14.83
CA GLY A 213 17.90 -8.19 13.43
C GLY A 213 17.79 -9.68 13.09
N GLU A 214 18.77 -10.47 13.51
CA GLU A 214 18.74 -11.93 13.34
C GLU A 214 17.60 -12.56 14.13
N ARG A 215 17.44 -12.21 15.42
CA ARG A 215 16.42 -12.80 16.29
C ARG A 215 15.01 -12.60 15.74
N MET A 216 14.68 -11.37 15.35
CA MET A 216 13.38 -11.05 14.75
C MET A 216 13.16 -11.80 13.44
N THR A 217 14.18 -11.92 12.60
CA THR A 217 14.10 -12.70 11.36
C THR A 217 13.94 -14.20 11.62
N ALA A 218 14.63 -14.74 12.63
CA ALA A 218 14.48 -16.14 13.05
C ALA A 218 13.06 -16.42 13.58
N ASP A 219 12.49 -15.49 14.35
CA ASP A 219 11.11 -15.61 14.82
C ASP A 219 10.09 -15.47 13.67
N ALA A 220 10.37 -14.64 12.65
CA ALA A 220 9.60 -14.62 11.41
C ALA A 220 9.62 -15.97 10.67
N VAL A 221 10.77 -16.64 10.58
CA VAL A 221 10.88 -17.99 10.01
C VAL A 221 10.07 -19.01 10.82
N LYS A 222 10.06 -18.91 12.16
CA LYS A 222 9.23 -19.80 13.00
C LYS A 222 7.73 -19.55 12.78
N GLY A 223 7.33 -18.27 12.67
CA GLY A 223 5.93 -17.89 12.46
C GLY A 223 5.40 -18.23 11.06
N ALA A 224 6.27 -18.25 10.05
CA ALA A 224 5.92 -18.60 8.66
C ALA A 224 7.01 -19.49 8.02
N PRO A 225 7.09 -20.78 8.40
CA PRO A 225 8.19 -21.66 7.99
C PRO A 225 8.22 -21.98 6.49
N ASN A 226 7.09 -21.76 5.80
CA ASN A 226 6.92 -21.99 4.37
C ASN A 226 7.17 -20.74 3.51
N GLU A 227 7.55 -19.61 4.12
CA GLU A 227 7.88 -18.38 3.40
C GLU A 227 9.39 -18.33 3.09
N PRO A 228 9.82 -18.55 1.82
CA PRO A 228 11.23 -18.63 1.47
C PRO A 228 12.00 -17.33 1.74
N ALA A 229 11.35 -16.17 1.61
CA ALA A 229 12.00 -14.87 1.73
C ALA A 229 12.65 -14.65 3.12
N TYR A 230 11.99 -15.09 4.19
CA TYR A 230 12.52 -14.95 5.56
C TYR A 230 13.72 -15.85 5.79
N ARG A 231 13.70 -17.07 5.25
CA ARG A 231 14.84 -18.01 5.32
C ARG A 231 16.04 -17.50 4.54
N ILE A 232 15.82 -16.97 3.33
CA ILE A 232 16.90 -16.36 2.52
C ILE A 232 17.58 -15.24 3.30
N THR A 233 16.78 -14.39 3.95
CA THR A 233 17.29 -13.28 4.77
C THR A 233 18.07 -13.79 5.98
N LEU A 234 17.53 -14.78 6.72
CA LEU A 234 18.20 -15.39 7.86
C LEU A 234 19.54 -16.03 7.48
N VAL A 235 19.61 -16.74 6.35
CA VAL A 235 20.87 -17.35 5.86
C VAL A 235 21.92 -16.27 5.64
N ARG A 236 21.56 -15.14 5.03
CA ARG A 236 22.49 -14.02 4.80
C ARG A 236 22.98 -13.42 6.12
N MET A 237 22.09 -13.23 7.10
CA MET A 237 22.45 -12.72 8.43
C MET A 237 23.38 -13.68 9.19
N LEU A 238 23.11 -14.98 9.14
CA LEU A 238 23.96 -16.01 9.76
C LEU A 238 25.34 -16.09 9.09
N ALA A 239 25.38 -16.02 7.75
CA ALA A 239 26.63 -16.02 6.99
C ALA A 239 27.48 -14.79 7.30
N ALA A 240 26.87 -13.59 7.38
CA ALA A 240 27.56 -12.35 7.73
C ALA A 240 28.21 -12.39 9.13
N GLN A 241 27.64 -13.18 10.05
CA GLN A 241 28.17 -13.39 11.40
C GLN A 241 29.13 -14.59 11.51
N GLY A 242 29.48 -15.24 10.39
CA GLY A 242 30.36 -16.41 10.39
C GLY A 242 29.72 -17.71 10.90
N ARG A 243 28.41 -17.71 11.17
CA ARG A 243 27.63 -18.86 11.66
C ARG A 243 27.24 -19.81 10.53
N HIS A 244 28.26 -20.31 9.84
CA HIS A 244 28.10 -21.02 8.57
C HIS A 244 27.32 -22.34 8.70
N ASP A 245 27.45 -23.07 9.81
CA ASP A 245 26.71 -24.33 9.98
C ASP A 245 25.21 -24.12 10.15
N GLU A 246 24.81 -23.08 10.87
CA GLU A 246 23.39 -22.71 10.99
C GLU A 246 22.83 -22.16 9.68
N ALA A 247 23.63 -21.38 8.95
CA ALA A 247 23.29 -20.93 7.60
C ALA A 247 23.05 -22.14 6.66
N ARG A 248 23.89 -23.18 6.72
CA ARG A 248 23.69 -24.42 5.94
C ARG A 248 22.40 -25.14 6.32
N GLN A 249 22.05 -25.21 7.61
CA GLN A 249 20.79 -25.82 8.05
C GLN A 249 19.58 -25.09 7.47
N GLN A 250 19.62 -23.75 7.43
CA GLN A 250 18.54 -22.96 6.82
C GLN A 250 18.49 -23.13 5.29
N ILE A 251 19.62 -23.32 4.62
CA ILE A 251 19.66 -23.64 3.18
C ILE A 251 19.00 -25.01 2.92
N VAL A 252 19.28 -26.04 3.72
CA VAL A 252 18.62 -27.35 3.58
C VAL A 252 17.10 -27.23 3.76
N ALA A 253 16.64 -26.44 4.74
CA ALA A 253 15.22 -26.17 4.91
C ALA A 253 14.62 -25.40 3.71
N LEU A 254 15.39 -24.51 3.08
CA LEU A 254 14.98 -23.76 1.89
C LEU A 254 14.89 -24.66 0.64
N GLU A 255 15.76 -25.64 0.51
CA GLU A 255 15.74 -26.63 -0.58
C GLU A 255 14.44 -27.44 -0.58
N ALA A 256 13.90 -27.77 0.59
CA ALA A 256 12.60 -28.44 0.70
C ALA A 256 11.43 -27.59 0.16
N LEU A 257 11.58 -26.26 0.07
CA LEU A 257 10.60 -25.34 -0.48
C LEU A 257 10.78 -25.08 -1.99
N ASN A 258 11.83 -25.64 -2.59
CA ASN A 258 12.21 -25.39 -3.98
C ASN A 258 11.41 -26.24 -4.98
N LEU A 259 10.13 -25.91 -5.16
CA LEU A 259 9.29 -26.60 -6.15
C LEU A 259 9.53 -26.01 -7.55
N GLY A 260 9.82 -26.88 -8.51
CA GLY A 260 10.01 -26.51 -9.92
C GLY A 260 11.25 -25.64 -10.18
N GLY A 261 12.27 -25.70 -9.31
CA GLY A 261 13.52 -24.94 -9.47
C GLY A 261 13.40 -23.43 -9.21
N ARG A 262 12.26 -22.95 -8.67
CA ARG A 262 11.99 -21.52 -8.47
C ARG A 262 13.03 -20.81 -7.59
N LEU A 263 13.71 -21.54 -6.71
CA LEU A 263 14.68 -21.02 -5.75
C LEU A 263 16.13 -21.35 -6.13
N ASP A 264 16.39 -21.98 -7.29
CA ASP A 264 17.73 -22.44 -7.68
C ASP A 264 18.78 -21.32 -7.64
N SER A 265 18.44 -20.16 -8.23
CA SER A 265 19.30 -18.99 -8.24
C SER A 265 19.59 -18.46 -6.83
N SER A 266 18.58 -18.44 -5.98
CA SER A 266 18.70 -17.98 -4.59
C SER A 266 19.56 -18.94 -3.77
N ILE A 267 19.31 -20.25 -3.86
CA ILE A 267 20.06 -21.28 -3.14
C ILE A 267 21.52 -21.31 -3.60
N ALA A 268 21.78 -21.22 -4.91
CA ALA A 268 23.13 -21.15 -5.45
C ALA A 268 23.88 -19.91 -4.93
N GLY A 269 23.23 -18.74 -4.94
CA GLY A 269 23.78 -17.52 -4.39
C GLY A 269 24.10 -17.62 -2.89
N LEU A 270 23.21 -18.23 -2.10
CA LEU A 270 23.43 -18.42 -0.67
C LEU A 270 24.58 -19.39 -0.37
N ARG A 271 24.71 -20.48 -1.15
CA ARG A 271 25.83 -21.43 -1.01
C ARG A 271 27.18 -20.77 -1.32
N ALA A 272 27.22 -19.81 -2.25
CA ALA A 272 28.43 -19.07 -2.58
C ALA A 272 28.91 -18.14 -1.45
N LEU A 273 28.02 -17.77 -0.50
CA LEU A 273 28.39 -17.00 0.69
C LEU A 273 29.11 -17.84 1.76
N LEU A 274 29.08 -19.16 1.65
CA LEU A 274 29.59 -20.06 2.68
C LEU A 274 30.91 -20.70 2.22
N PRO A 275 31.89 -20.88 3.13
CA PRO A 275 33.12 -21.58 2.79
C PRO A 275 32.81 -23.03 2.40
N ARG A 276 33.54 -23.52 1.39
CA ARG A 276 33.53 -24.93 1.01
C ARG A 276 34.07 -25.75 2.19
N ARG A 277 33.38 -26.83 2.54
CA ARG A 277 33.89 -27.83 3.48
C ARG A 277 35.04 -28.60 2.86
#